data_AF-A0AAE4TQD6-F1
#
_entry.id   AF-A0AAE4TQD6-F1
#
_cell.length_a   1.000
_cell.length_b   1.000
_cell.length_c   1.000
_cell.angle_alpha   90.00
_cell.angle_beta   90.00
_cell.angle_gamma   90.00
#
_symmetry.space_group_name_H-M   'P 1'
#
loop_
_entity.id
_entity.type
_entity.pdbx_description
1 polymer ?
#
loop_
_entity_poly.entity_id
_entity_poly.type
_entity_poly.pdbx_seq_one_letter_code
_entity_poly.pdbx_strand_id
1 'polypeptide(L)'
;MAWEKIYLNTQNIIYDNGKSCLIKLPNDSDYTNFKFWHPSKLIRDLSKGNGYFKSLSFTDDWEFKIFEDDKNYKKIKEEILSPEELVQQFETMSETIEYQADAKSFYEEYEPKKINKEVAVLNELTR
;
A
#
# COMPACT_ATOMS: atom_id res chain seq x y z
N MET A 1 -4.60 -6.13 26.67
CA MET A 1 -3.68 -5.07 26.25
C MET A 1 -2.43 -5.64 25.62
N ALA A 2 -2.64 -6.44 24.57
CA ALA A 2 -1.63 -6.71 23.55
C ALA A 2 -1.65 -5.57 22.52
N TRP A 3 -0.48 -5.22 22.00
CA TRP A 3 -0.36 -4.29 20.89
C TRP A 3 -0.20 -5.07 19.60
N GLU A 4 -0.98 -4.68 18.61
CA GLU A 4 -0.94 -5.26 17.27
C GLU A 4 -0.55 -4.20 16.25
N LYS A 5 -0.10 -4.67 15.09
CA LYS A 5 0.27 -3.83 13.96
C LYS A 5 -0.14 -4.48 12.66
N ILE A 6 -0.55 -3.65 11.72
CA ILE A 6 -0.76 -4.00 10.32
C ILE A 6 0.14 -3.14 9.45
N TYR A 7 0.40 -3.59 8.22
CA TYR A 7 1.14 -2.80 7.26
C TYR A 7 0.23 -2.34 6.12
N LEU A 8 0.55 -1.17 5.59
CA LEU A 8 -0.21 -0.56 4.50
C LEU A 8 0.70 0.26 3.60
N ASN A 9 0.28 0.41 2.35
CA ASN A 9 0.98 1.29 1.41
C ASN A 9 0.64 2.74 1.74
N THR A 10 1.58 3.66 1.49
CA THR A 10 1.33 5.10 1.69
C THR A 10 0.12 5.59 0.87
N GLN A 11 -0.20 4.93 -0.25
CA GLN A 11 -1.36 5.22 -1.08
C GLN A 11 -2.71 4.93 -0.42
N ASN A 12 -2.74 4.06 0.60
CA ASN A 12 -3.95 3.84 1.40
C ASN A 12 -4.27 5.06 2.27
N ILE A 13 -3.30 5.93 2.58
CA ILE A 13 -3.52 7.16 3.32
C ILE A 13 -4.04 8.23 2.34
N ILE A 14 -5.34 8.51 2.42
CA ILE A 14 -6.02 9.46 1.51
C ILE A 14 -5.75 10.90 1.94
N TYR A 15 -5.73 11.14 3.26
CA TYR A 15 -5.58 12.46 3.83
C TYR A 15 -4.89 12.38 5.19
N ASP A 16 -4.00 13.33 5.47
CA ASP A 16 -3.35 13.48 6.77
C ASP A 16 -3.53 14.93 7.24
N ASN A 17 -4.10 15.10 8.44
CA ASN A 17 -4.30 16.41 9.06
C ASN A 17 -3.26 16.71 10.16
N GLY A 18 -2.23 15.85 10.30
CA GLY A 18 -1.19 15.92 11.32
C GLY A 18 -1.58 15.33 12.68
N LYS A 19 -2.88 15.23 12.98
CA LYS A 19 -3.41 14.57 14.20
C LYS A 19 -3.92 13.16 13.92
N SER A 20 -4.59 12.99 12.79
CA SER A 20 -5.19 11.75 12.31
C SER A 20 -5.04 11.62 10.79
N CYS A 21 -4.85 10.39 10.34
CA CYS A 21 -4.88 10.03 8.94
C CYS A 21 -6.21 9.35 8.58
N LEU A 22 -6.75 9.69 7.42
CA LEU A 22 -7.84 8.97 6.78
C LEU A 22 -7.25 7.85 5.93
N ILE A 23 -7.60 6.62 6.26
CA ILE A 23 -7.02 5.42 5.65
C ILE A 23 -8.13 4.68 4.92
N LYS A 24 -7.89 4.35 3.65
CA LYS A 24 -8.74 3.48 2.85
C LYS A 24 -8.43 2.02 3.13
N LEU A 25 -9.47 1.21 3.32
CA LEU A 25 -9.32 -0.24 3.35
C LEU A 25 -8.85 -0.78 1.99
N PRO A 26 -8.16 -1.94 1.97
CA PRO A 26 -7.71 -2.57 0.74
C PRO A 26 -8.88 -2.88 -0.21
N ASN A 27 -8.66 -2.83 -1.53
CA ASN A 27 -9.74 -3.07 -2.50
C ASN A 27 -10.09 -4.57 -2.64
N ASP A 28 -9.23 -5.45 -2.15
CA ASP A 28 -9.43 -6.90 -2.04
C ASP A 28 -10.13 -7.30 -0.73
N SER A 29 -10.40 -6.33 0.15
CA SER A 29 -11.18 -6.53 1.38
C SER A 29 -12.69 -6.55 1.11
N ASP A 30 -13.45 -7.15 2.03
CA ASP A 30 -14.93 -7.16 2.00
C ASP A 30 -15.52 -5.74 2.11
N TYR A 31 -14.71 -4.79 2.58
CA TYR A 31 -15.07 -3.41 2.85
C TYR A 31 -14.48 -2.45 1.81
N THR A 32 -14.57 -2.82 0.54
CA THR A 32 -14.10 -1.98 -0.56
C THR A 32 -14.73 -0.59 -0.50
N ASN A 33 -13.91 0.46 -0.65
CA ASN A 33 -14.25 1.89 -0.54
C ASN A 33 -14.55 2.41 0.86
N PHE A 34 -14.54 1.57 1.89
CA PHE A 34 -14.59 2.04 3.26
C PHE A 34 -13.27 2.67 3.68
N LYS A 35 -13.38 3.57 4.64
CA LYS A 35 -12.26 4.32 5.20
C LYS A 35 -12.46 4.49 6.70
N PHE A 36 -11.37 4.72 7.41
CA PHE A 36 -11.42 5.06 8.83
C PHE A 36 -10.38 6.10 9.18
N TRP A 37 -10.62 6.78 10.29
CA TRP A 37 -9.65 7.68 10.89
C TRP A 37 -8.78 6.94 11.90
N HIS A 38 -7.47 7.14 11.83
CA HIS A 38 -6.52 6.64 12.84
C HIS A 38 -5.55 7.74 13.27
N PRO A 39 -5.13 7.82 14.55
CA PRO A 39 -4.18 8.83 14.99
C PRO A 39 -2.83 8.76 14.25
N SER A 40 -2.36 9.89 13.69
CA SER A 40 -1.12 9.95 12.89
C SER A 40 0.10 9.52 13.71
N LYS A 41 0.08 9.72 15.04
CA LYS A 41 1.17 9.30 15.95
C LYS A 41 1.38 7.78 16.02
N LEU A 42 0.33 7.00 15.70
CA LEU A 42 0.36 5.54 15.67
C LEU A 42 0.64 4.99 14.28
N ILE A 43 0.94 5.86 13.31
CA ILE A 43 1.32 5.50 11.96
C ILE A 43 2.81 5.84 11.81
N ARG A 44 3.60 4.85 11.41
CA ARG A 44 5.06 4.97 11.35
C ARG A 44 5.55 4.48 10.00
N ASP A 45 6.56 5.14 9.45
CA ASP A 45 7.26 4.61 8.29
C ASP A 45 7.93 3.29 8.64
N LEU A 46 7.77 2.31 7.76
CA LEU A 46 8.52 1.07 7.88
C LEU A 46 9.99 1.36 7.53
N SER A 47 10.93 0.84 8.32
CA SER A 47 12.36 1.06 8.09
C SER A 47 12.85 0.49 6.74
N LYS A 48 12.09 -0.45 6.20
CA LYS A 48 12.29 -1.11 4.90
C LYS A 48 11.24 -0.58 3.91
N GLY A 49 11.62 -0.44 2.63
CA GLY A 49 10.73 0.07 1.59
C GLY A 49 10.76 1.59 1.37
N ASN A 50 11.82 2.29 1.80
CA ASN A 50 12.10 3.68 1.45
C ASN A 50 10.92 4.67 1.66
N GLY A 51 10.16 4.50 2.75
CA GLY A 51 9.00 5.34 3.09
C GLY A 51 7.71 5.03 2.33
N TYR A 52 7.73 4.06 1.40
CA TYR A 52 6.54 3.64 0.66
C TYR A 52 5.57 2.83 1.54
N PHE A 53 6.11 1.98 2.42
CA PHE A 53 5.33 1.18 3.37
C PHE A 53 5.22 1.89 4.72
N LYS A 54 4.04 1.80 5.32
CA LYS A 54 3.75 2.31 6.66
C LYS A 54 3.23 1.17 7.54
N SER A 55 3.44 1.31 8.83
CA SER A 55 2.87 0.47 9.87
C SER A 55 1.86 1.26 10.67
N LEU A 56 0.76 0.61 11.02
CA LEU A 56 -0.30 1.16 11.84
C LEU A 56 -0.44 0.28 13.08
N SER A 57 -0.36 0.88 14.27
CA SER A 57 -0.45 0.16 15.53
C SER A 57 -1.71 0.50 16.31
N PHE A 58 -2.26 -0.50 17.01
CA PHE A 58 -3.46 -0.42 17.83
C PHE A 58 -3.45 -1.47 18.93
N THR A 59 -4.40 -1.38 19.84
CA THR A 59 -4.62 -2.34 20.93
C THR A 59 -5.77 -3.29 20.58
N ASP A 60 -5.75 -4.47 21.18
CA ASP A 60 -6.83 -5.48 21.16
C ASP A 60 -8.22 -4.94 21.57
N ASP A 61 -8.27 -3.87 22.37
CA ASP A 61 -9.53 -3.25 22.79
C ASP A 61 -10.01 -2.10 21.87
N TRP A 62 -9.36 -1.86 20.72
CA TRP A 62 -9.64 -0.70 19.88
C TRP A 62 -10.81 -0.92 18.92
N GLU A 63 -11.81 -0.04 18.92
CA GLU A 63 -12.92 -0.11 17.96
C GLU A 63 -12.68 0.80 16.74
N PHE A 64 -12.74 0.22 15.54
CA PHE A 64 -12.55 0.94 14.29
C PHE A 64 -13.88 1.33 13.67
N LYS A 65 -14.19 2.62 13.68
CA LYS A 65 -15.36 3.16 12.98
C LYS A 65 -15.01 3.37 11.51
N ILE A 66 -15.46 2.45 10.67
CA ILE A 66 -15.33 2.54 9.22
C ILE A 66 -16.57 3.18 8.61
N PHE A 67 -16.37 3.90 7.51
CA PHE A 67 -17.45 4.54 6.78
C PHE A 67 -17.16 4.62 5.29
N GLU A 68 -18.24 4.68 4.50
CA GLU A 68 -18.22 4.92 3.06
C GLU A 68 -18.88 6.28 2.77
N ASP A 69 -18.27 7.07 1.89
CA ASP A 69 -18.79 8.38 1.48
C ASP A 69 -19.25 8.37 0.03
N ASP A 70 -20.28 9.15 -0.27
CA ASP A 70 -20.65 9.49 -1.65
C ASP A 70 -19.69 10.54 -2.23
N LYS A 71 -19.81 10.82 -3.53
CA LYS A 71 -19.08 11.88 -4.26
C LYS A 71 -19.23 13.27 -3.64
N ASN A 72 -20.28 13.49 -2.85
CA ASN A 72 -20.54 14.73 -2.12
C ASN A 72 -20.00 14.72 -0.67
N TYR A 73 -19.15 13.76 -0.31
CA TYR A 73 -18.59 13.59 1.05
C TYR A 73 -19.65 13.39 2.14
N LYS A 74 -20.82 12.88 1.76
CA LYS A 74 -21.86 12.46 2.71
C LYS A 74 -21.67 10.99 3.02
N LYS A 75 -21.61 10.66 4.30
CA LYS A 75 -21.55 9.27 4.75
C LYS A 75 -22.81 8.51 4.31
N ILE A 76 -22.60 7.39 3.64
CA ILE A 76 -23.66 6.50 3.15
C ILE A 76 -23.84 5.35 4.14
N LYS A 77 -22.73 4.79 4.63
CA LYS A 77 -22.70 3.64 5.52
C LYS A 77 -21.64 3.83 6.59
N GLU A 78 -21.91 3.31 7.78
CA GLU A 78 -20.98 3.30 8.91
C GLU A 78 -21.09 1.94 9.60
N GLU A 79 -19.93 1.34 9.91
CA GLU A 79 -19.82 0.06 10.60
C GLU A 79 -18.69 0.12 11.63
N ILE A 80 -18.72 -0.77 12.61
CA ILE A 80 -17.67 -0.91 13.62
C ILE A 80 -16.97 -2.24 13.36
N LEU A 81 -15.66 -2.17 13.19
CA LEU A 81 -14.78 -3.32 13.08
C LEU A 81 -14.00 -3.49 14.38
N SER A 82 -13.87 -4.73 14.81
CA SER A 82 -12.93 -5.14 15.83
C SER A 82 -11.49 -5.16 15.29
N PRO A 83 -10.47 -5.18 16.16
CA PRO A 83 -9.08 -5.32 15.76
C PRO A 83 -8.81 -6.60 14.96
N GLU A 84 -9.40 -7.73 15.37
CA GLU A 84 -9.23 -9.02 14.70
C GLU A 84 -9.73 -8.98 13.25
N GLU A 85 -10.93 -8.41 13.05
CA GLU A 85 -11.50 -8.25 11.71
C GLU A 85 -10.64 -7.30 10.87
N LEU A 86 -10.15 -6.19 11.45
CA LEU A 86 -9.29 -5.27 10.71
C LEU A 86 -7.99 -5.95 10.26
N VAL A 87 -7.37 -6.77 11.11
CA VAL A 87 -6.17 -7.54 10.74
C VAL A 87 -6.46 -8.45 9.54
N GLN A 88 -7.59 -9.17 9.58
CA GLN A 88 -8.00 -10.05 8.48
C GLN A 88 -8.16 -9.29 7.15
N GLN A 89 -8.75 -8.09 7.18
CA GLN A 89 -8.92 -7.28 5.97
C GLN A 89 -7.57 -6.74 5.40
N PHE A 90 -6.50 -6.73 6.20
CA PHE A 90 -5.17 -6.25 5.80
C PHE A 90 -4.12 -7.37 5.68
N GLU A 91 -4.50 -8.64 5.89
CA GLU A 91 -3.59 -9.78 5.95
C GLU A 91 -2.78 -9.96 4.66
N THR A 92 -3.46 -10.15 3.53
CA THR A 92 -2.83 -10.33 2.20
C THR A 92 -1.87 -9.20 1.84
N MET A 93 -2.26 -7.96 2.12
CA MET A 93 -1.42 -6.79 1.86
C MET A 93 -0.21 -6.76 2.79
N SER A 94 -0.41 -7.08 4.07
CA SER A 94 0.67 -7.11 5.06
C SER A 94 1.73 -8.14 4.70
N GLU A 95 1.34 -9.35 4.32
CA GLU A 95 2.26 -10.40 3.84
C GLU A 95 3.05 -9.96 2.60
N THR A 96 2.37 -9.34 1.64
CA THR A 96 3.00 -8.83 0.42
C THR A 96 4.04 -7.75 0.73
N ILE A 97 3.70 -6.82 1.63
CA ILE A 97 4.60 -5.75 2.06
C ILE A 97 5.81 -6.32 2.78
N GLU A 98 5.63 -7.28 3.70
CA GLU A 98 6.74 -7.91 4.39
C GLU A 98 7.71 -8.60 3.42
N TYR A 99 7.18 -9.32 2.42
CA TYR A 99 7.99 -9.93 1.37
C TYR A 99 8.76 -8.89 0.54
N GLN A 100 8.08 -7.84 0.07
CA GLN A 100 8.67 -6.81 -0.78
C GLN A 100 9.68 -5.92 -0.04
N ALA A 101 9.41 -5.64 1.23
CA ALA A 101 10.30 -4.86 2.08
C ALA A 101 11.65 -5.54 2.29
N ASP A 102 11.68 -6.88 2.25
CA ASP A 102 12.89 -7.68 2.39
C ASP A 102 13.55 -8.08 1.06
N ALA A 103 12.85 -7.92 -0.06
CA ALA A 103 13.36 -8.27 -1.37
C ALA A 103 14.52 -7.33 -1.79
N LYS A 104 15.74 -7.86 -1.81
CA LYS A 104 16.88 -7.23 -2.47
C LYS A 104 16.75 -7.43 -3.97
N SER A 105 16.53 -6.34 -4.71
CA SER A 105 16.60 -6.35 -6.17
C SER A 105 18.05 -6.18 -6.62
N PHE A 106 18.49 -7.03 -7.55
CA PHE A 106 19.80 -6.95 -8.18
C PHE A 106 19.62 -6.58 -9.65
N TYR A 107 20.48 -5.69 -10.15
CA TYR A 107 20.58 -5.39 -11.58
C TYR A 107 21.75 -6.19 -12.13
N GLU A 108 21.47 -7.10 -13.05
CA GLU A 108 22.51 -7.84 -13.77
C GLU A 108 22.79 -7.12 -15.10
N GLU A 109 23.91 -6.43 -15.16
CA GLU A 109 24.40 -5.83 -16.39
C GLU A 109 25.12 -6.90 -17.23
N TYR A 110 24.77 -6.97 -18.51
CA TYR A 110 25.45 -7.84 -19.47
C TYR A 110 26.01 -7.00 -20.60
N GLU A 111 27.29 -7.20 -20.94
CA GLU A 111 27.85 -6.58 -22.13
C GLU A 111 27.10 -7.08 -23.39
N PRO A 112 26.72 -6.18 -24.31
CA PRO A 112 26.05 -6.58 -25.53
C PRO A 112 26.97 -7.48 -26.35
N LYS A 113 26.49 -8.67 -26.71
CA LYS A 113 27.22 -9.57 -27.61
C LYS A 113 27.29 -8.93 -29.00
N LYS A 114 28.50 -8.72 -29.51
CA LYS A 114 28.72 -8.23 -30.88
C LYS A 114 28.04 -9.18 -31.88
N ILE A 115 27.05 -8.66 -32.61
CA ILE A 115 26.37 -9.39 -33.68
C ILE A 115 27.08 -9.05 -35.00
N ASN A 116 27.74 -10.02 -35.60
CA ASN A 116 28.24 -9.91 -36.98
C ASN A 116 27.09 -10.34 -37.92
N LYS A 117 26.28 -9.39 -38.36
CA LYS A 117 25.30 -9.59 -39.43
C LYS A 117 25.78 -8.84 -40.67
N GLU A 118 25.64 -9.44 -41.83
CA GLU A 118 25.81 -8.73 -43.09
C GLU A 118 24.70 -7.68 -43.21
N VAL A 119 25.09 -6.41 -43.28
CA VAL A 119 24.17 -5.29 -43.45
C VAL A 119 24.24 -4.86 -44.90
N ALA A 120 23.15 -5.03 -45.64
CA ALA A 120 23.00 -4.49 -46.98
C ALA A 120 22.37 -3.09 -46.88
N VAL A 121 23.01 -2.08 -47.49
CA VAL A 121 22.41 -0.75 -47.64
C VAL A 121 21.43 -0.81 -48.80
N LEU A 122 20.15 -0.61 -48.52
CA LEU A 122 19.13 -0.49 -49.56
C LEU A 122 19.27 0.88 -50.23
N ASN A 123 19.75 0.90 -51.48
CA ASN A 123 19.97 2.12 -52.27
C ASN A 123 18.68 2.97 -52.46
N GLU A 124 17.50 2.40 -52.24
CA GLU A 124 16.21 3.10 -52.28
C GLU A 124 16.00 4.06 -51.09
N LEU A 125 16.80 3.91 -50.02
CA LEU A 125 16.71 4.71 -48.79
C LEU A 125 17.85 5.72 -48.65
N THR A 126 18.77 5.77 -49.61
CA THR A 126 19.79 6.81 -49.73
C THR A 126 19.24 7.98 -50.55
N ARG A 127 19.28 9.19 -49.97
CA ARG A 127 18.80 10.44 -50.56
C ARG A 127 19.75 10.99 -51.62
#